data_AF-A0A9P7C3S2-F1
#
_entry.id   AF-A0A9P7C3S2-F1
#
_cell.length_a   1.000
_cell.length_b   1.000
_cell.length_c   1.000
_cell.angle_alpha   90.00
_cell.angle_beta   90.00
_cell.angle_gamma   90.00
#
_symmetry.space_group_name_H-M   'P 1'
#
loop_
_entity.id
_entity.type
_entity.pdbx_description
1 polymer ?
#
loop_
_entity_poly.entity_id
_entity_poly.type
_entity_poly.pdbx_seq_one_letter_code
_entity_poly.pdbx_strand_id
1 'polypeptide(L)'
;MLALPKPTNLRPMRSLPCGPNWPHNLPGSLQAPQNQSVPSPSLGTAASSWATVVSRSAKNKLRRRAAAARGFQPVSGEQGFEYVYIPRSRRMTYTEARRRLSRLGVDSWRILDVCYPAHSVVGLLVHLQYKPALLSLLEKAKIPTLDTFDPLDPDNLADPKFDSVSAEERNHAISLINDDRSRKALERLRYPVAVSVSRYLLAQALVSDETVSEVLSAKEDRPKTARHYDDMAEDMALDDYEHHRPASRSSFGSL
;
A
#
# COMPACT_ATOMS: atom_id res chain seq x y z
N MET A 1 57.76 -42.82 10.71
CA MET A 1 56.86 -43.96 10.94
C MET A 1 55.46 -43.39 11.18
N LEU A 2 54.36 -43.66 10.49
CA LEU A 2 53.93 -44.46 9.33
C LEU A 2 52.65 -43.73 8.85
N ALA A 3 52.66 -43.11 7.67
CA ALA A 3 52.07 -43.59 6.39
C ALA A 3 50.55 -43.35 6.22
N LEU A 4 50.22 -42.47 5.26
CA LEU A 4 48.90 -42.27 4.63
C LEU A 4 48.45 -43.53 3.85
N PRO A 5 47.16 -43.57 3.45
CA PRO A 5 46.86 -43.97 2.07
C PRO A 5 45.88 -43.03 1.31
N LYS A 6 46.10 -42.96 0.00
CA LYS A 6 45.28 -42.46 -1.14
C LYS A 6 45.56 -43.44 -2.30
N PRO A 7 44.91 -43.35 -3.49
CA PRO A 7 43.50 -43.24 -3.88
C PRO A 7 43.15 -44.35 -4.92
N THR A 8 42.19 -44.11 -5.86
CA THR A 8 41.81 -44.87 -7.11
C THR A 8 40.60 -45.82 -7.01
N ASN A 9 39.67 -45.97 -7.98
CA ASN A 9 39.50 -45.48 -9.38
C ASN A 9 38.03 -45.71 -9.85
N LEU A 10 37.52 -44.85 -10.76
CA LEU A 10 36.82 -45.11 -12.07
C LEU A 10 35.69 -46.20 -12.10
N ARG A 11 34.52 -46.11 -12.80
CA ARG A 11 34.09 -45.47 -14.06
C ARG A 11 32.57 -45.82 -14.34
N PRO A 12 31.92 -45.66 -15.53
CA PRO A 12 30.82 -44.70 -15.74
C PRO A 12 29.53 -45.22 -16.44
N MET A 13 28.64 -44.26 -16.80
CA MET A 13 27.75 -44.17 -17.99
C MET A 13 26.47 -45.02 -18.13
N ARG A 14 25.34 -44.31 -18.38
CA ARG A 14 24.49 -44.31 -19.60
C ARG A 14 23.19 -43.54 -19.31
N SER A 15 22.99 -42.32 -19.84
CA SER A 15 22.40 -41.95 -21.15
C SER A 15 20.89 -42.22 -21.31
N LEU A 16 20.16 -41.12 -21.57
CA LEU A 16 18.73 -40.96 -21.93
C LEU A 16 18.31 -41.78 -23.17
N PRO A 17 17.00 -41.84 -23.51
CA PRO A 17 16.49 -40.84 -24.46
C PRO A 17 15.05 -40.32 -24.23
N CYS A 18 14.80 -39.21 -24.91
CA CYS A 18 13.55 -38.46 -25.09
C CYS A 18 12.46 -39.22 -25.88
N GLY A 19 11.20 -38.78 -25.72
CA GLY A 19 10.33 -38.51 -26.87
C GLY A 19 8.88 -39.01 -26.80
N PRO A 20 7.90 -38.28 -27.38
CA PRO A 20 6.47 -38.38 -27.06
C PRO A 20 5.64 -39.02 -28.18
N ASN A 21 4.46 -39.60 -27.90
CA ASN A 21 3.37 -39.56 -28.88
C ASN A 21 1.97 -39.88 -28.36
N TRP A 22 1.00 -39.17 -28.92
CA TRP A 22 -0.45 -39.36 -28.85
C TRP A 22 -0.90 -40.63 -29.58
N PRO A 23 -2.06 -41.21 -29.27
CA PRO A 23 -2.73 -42.13 -30.19
C PRO A 23 -3.94 -41.51 -30.89
N HIS A 24 -3.97 -41.73 -32.21
CA HIS A 24 -5.09 -41.53 -33.14
C HIS A 24 -6.08 -42.73 -33.12
N ASN A 25 -7.24 -42.49 -33.73
CA ASN A 25 -8.51 -43.24 -33.78
C ASN A 25 -8.59 -44.58 -34.56
N LEU A 26 -9.53 -45.44 -34.11
CA LEU A 26 -10.53 -46.32 -34.83
C LEU A 26 -10.06 -47.47 -35.75
N PRO A 27 -10.89 -48.50 -36.14
CA PRO A 27 -12.38 -48.62 -36.26
C PRO A 27 -12.98 -49.90 -35.61
N GLY A 28 -14.25 -50.29 -35.58
CA GLY A 28 -15.57 -49.85 -36.06
C GLY A 28 -16.51 -51.08 -36.01
N SER A 29 -17.76 -50.98 -35.54
CA SER A 29 -18.88 -51.86 -35.94
C SER A 29 -20.23 -51.33 -35.44
N LEU A 30 -21.25 -51.55 -36.26
CA LEU A 30 -22.58 -50.95 -36.30
C LEU A 30 -23.57 -51.58 -35.32
N GLN A 31 -24.41 -50.77 -34.65
CA GLN A 31 -25.88 -50.95 -34.59
C GLN A 31 -26.58 -49.72 -33.98
N ALA A 32 -27.74 -49.38 -34.54
CA ALA A 32 -28.57 -48.20 -34.27
C ALA A 32 -29.83 -48.57 -33.42
N PRO A 33 -30.84 -47.70 -33.24
CA PRO A 33 -30.84 -46.52 -32.36
C PRO A 33 -32.06 -46.51 -31.41
N GLN A 34 -31.94 -46.15 -30.12
CA GLN A 34 -33.14 -45.85 -29.31
C GLN A 34 -32.93 -44.71 -28.28
N ASN A 35 -33.71 -43.66 -28.54
CA ASN A 35 -34.43 -42.80 -27.61
C ASN A 35 -33.73 -41.66 -26.87
N GLN A 36 -34.40 -40.51 -26.94
CA GLN A 36 -34.01 -39.18 -26.51
C GLN A 36 -34.19 -39.01 -25.00
N SER A 37 -33.19 -38.43 -24.33
CA SER A 37 -33.38 -37.68 -23.09
C SER A 37 -32.33 -36.58 -23.00
N VAL A 38 -32.71 -35.38 -23.45
CA VAL A 38 -31.95 -34.14 -23.27
C VAL A 38 -31.90 -33.78 -21.77
N PRO A 39 -30.72 -33.65 -21.13
CA PRO A 39 -30.63 -32.96 -19.85
C PRO A 39 -30.64 -31.44 -20.10
N SER A 40 -31.54 -30.76 -19.40
CA SER A 40 -31.69 -29.32 -19.36
C SER A 40 -30.35 -28.61 -19.04
N PRO A 41 -30.02 -27.49 -19.71
CA PRO A 41 -28.86 -26.71 -19.34
C PRO A 41 -29.11 -26.06 -17.97
N SER A 42 -28.34 -26.48 -16.97
CA SER A 42 -28.30 -25.86 -15.65
C SER A 42 -27.97 -24.38 -15.78
N LEU A 43 -28.85 -23.53 -15.24
CA LEU A 43 -28.69 -22.08 -15.16
C LEU A 43 -27.26 -21.70 -14.79
N GLY A 44 -26.61 -20.97 -15.70
CA GLY A 44 -25.29 -20.43 -15.48
C GLY A 44 -25.25 -19.58 -14.22
N THR A 45 -24.29 -19.86 -13.36
CA THR A 45 -23.81 -18.90 -12.34
C THR A 45 -22.99 -17.83 -13.06
N ALA A 46 -23.68 -17.04 -13.89
CA ALA A 46 -23.22 -15.73 -14.32
C ALA A 46 -23.69 -14.74 -13.25
N ALA A 47 -23.04 -14.78 -12.08
CA ALA A 47 -23.13 -13.68 -11.11
C ALA A 47 -22.67 -12.42 -11.87
N SER A 48 -23.65 -11.62 -12.29
CA SER A 48 -23.44 -10.58 -13.28
C SER A 48 -22.46 -9.54 -12.75
N SER A 49 -21.71 -8.93 -13.65
CA SER A 49 -20.82 -7.79 -13.39
C SER A 49 -21.46 -6.76 -12.41
N TRP A 50 -22.78 -6.59 -12.50
CA TRP A 50 -23.60 -5.77 -11.62
C TRP A 50 -23.61 -6.20 -10.15
N ALA A 51 -23.71 -7.50 -9.85
CA ALA A 51 -23.64 -7.99 -8.46
C ALA A 51 -22.26 -7.67 -7.82
N THR A 52 -21.19 -7.73 -8.61
CA THR A 52 -19.85 -7.32 -8.15
C THR A 52 -19.77 -5.80 -7.92
N VAL A 53 -20.35 -4.98 -8.79
CA VAL A 53 -20.39 -3.51 -8.63
C VAL A 53 -21.21 -3.09 -7.40
N VAL A 54 -22.39 -3.68 -7.20
CA VAL A 54 -23.25 -3.41 -6.04
C VAL A 54 -22.55 -3.82 -4.73
N SER A 55 -21.90 -4.98 -4.71
CA SER A 55 -21.15 -5.42 -3.51
C SER A 55 -19.95 -4.51 -3.18
N ARG A 56 -19.24 -3.98 -4.18
CA ARG A 56 -18.15 -3.00 -3.98
C ARG A 56 -18.68 -1.67 -3.47
N SER A 57 -19.80 -1.19 -4.01
CA SER A 57 -20.48 0.04 -3.56
C SER A 57 -20.91 -0.08 -2.08
N ALA A 58 -21.52 -1.21 -1.70
CA ALA A 58 -21.92 -1.47 -0.32
C ALA A 58 -20.73 -1.50 0.66
N LYS A 59 -19.62 -2.18 0.30
CA LYS A 59 -18.38 -2.20 1.11
C LYS A 59 -17.77 -0.81 1.25
N ASN A 60 -17.75 -0.02 0.18
CA ASN A 60 -17.30 1.38 0.23
C ASN A 60 -18.19 2.24 1.13
N LYS A 61 -19.51 2.06 1.08
CA LYS A 61 -20.47 2.77 1.96
C LYS A 61 -20.23 2.46 3.43
N LEU A 62 -19.99 1.19 3.78
CA LEU A 62 -19.65 0.78 5.15
C LEU A 62 -18.33 1.42 5.62
N ARG A 63 -17.29 1.40 4.79
CA ARG A 63 -16.00 2.03 5.12
C ARG A 63 -16.13 3.53 5.33
N ARG A 64 -16.90 4.24 4.48
CA ARG A 64 -17.17 5.68 4.65
C ARG A 64 -17.92 5.97 5.95
N ARG A 65 -18.93 5.17 6.30
CA ARG A 65 -19.68 5.32 7.55
C ARG A 65 -18.78 5.12 8.77
N ALA A 66 -17.94 4.09 8.77
CA ALA A 66 -16.97 3.85 9.84
C ALA A 66 -15.95 5.00 9.94
N ALA A 67 -15.49 5.54 8.80
CA ALA A 67 -14.58 6.69 8.78
C ALA A 67 -15.24 7.96 9.32
N ALA A 68 -16.50 8.25 8.95
CA ALA A 68 -17.26 9.39 9.44
C ALA A 68 -17.54 9.27 10.96
N ALA A 69 -17.96 8.09 11.43
CA ALA A 69 -18.22 7.83 12.84
C ALA A 69 -17.00 8.11 13.73
N ARG A 70 -15.78 7.81 13.25
CA ARG A 70 -14.54 8.10 13.97
C ARG A 70 -14.32 9.60 14.22
N GLY A 71 -14.83 10.48 13.36
CA GLY A 71 -14.73 11.93 13.56
C GLY A 71 -15.60 12.46 14.71
N PHE A 72 -16.60 11.68 15.13
CA PHE A 72 -17.51 12.02 16.23
C PHE A 72 -17.25 11.19 17.49
N GLN A 73 -16.29 10.25 17.44
CA GLN A 73 -15.86 9.54 18.64
C GLN A 73 -14.93 10.44 19.44
N PRO A 74 -15.01 10.42 20.79
CA PRO A 74 -14.05 11.13 21.61
C PRO A 74 -12.64 10.63 21.25
N VAL A 75 -11.69 11.56 21.11
CA VAL A 75 -10.28 11.22 20.89
C VAL A 75 -9.79 10.46 22.12
N SER A 76 -9.74 9.14 21.99
CA SER A 76 -9.31 8.23 23.04
C SER A 76 -7.84 7.88 22.82
N GLY A 77 -7.03 8.03 23.86
CA GLY A 77 -5.61 7.68 23.86
C GLY A 77 -4.65 8.85 23.62
N GLU A 78 -3.37 8.52 23.64
CA GLU A 78 -2.28 9.47 23.42
C GLU A 78 -2.35 10.08 22.02
N GLN A 79 -2.18 11.40 21.97
CA GLN A 79 -2.11 12.14 20.73
C GLN A 79 -0.65 12.33 20.35
N GLY A 80 -0.32 12.03 19.10
CA GLY A 80 1.04 12.14 18.63
C GLY A 80 1.21 11.57 17.24
N PHE A 81 2.46 11.56 16.83
CA PHE A 81 2.92 11.05 15.57
C PHE A 81 4.02 10.04 15.81
N GLU A 82 4.15 9.08 14.92
CA GLU A 82 5.22 8.11 14.99
C GLU A 82 5.61 7.67 13.58
N TYR A 83 6.90 7.39 13.39
CA TYR A 83 7.38 6.71 12.20
C TYR A 83 7.28 5.20 12.39
N VAL A 84 6.63 4.52 11.44
CA VAL A 84 6.66 3.06 11.34
C VAL A 84 7.60 2.68 10.21
N TYR A 85 8.64 1.91 10.53
CA TYR A 85 9.65 1.47 9.57
C TYR A 85 9.34 0.08 9.04
N ILE A 86 9.47 -0.08 7.73
CA ILE A 86 9.12 -1.29 6.98
C ILE A 86 10.24 -1.59 5.99
N PRO A 87 10.63 -2.87 5.82
CA PRO A 87 11.61 -3.22 4.82
C PRO A 87 11.07 -3.04 3.40
N ARG A 88 12.00 -2.77 2.51
CA ARG A 88 11.77 -2.54 1.09
C ARG A 88 12.77 -3.35 0.29
N SER A 89 12.28 -3.98 -0.77
CA SER A 89 13.12 -4.72 -1.70
C SER A 89 13.66 -3.90 -2.86
N ARG A 90 12.97 -2.83 -3.29
CA ARG A 90 13.37 -2.02 -4.45
C ARG A 90 13.11 -0.55 -4.25
N ARG A 91 13.91 0.28 -4.91
CA ARG A 91 13.65 1.71 -5.02
C ARG A 91 12.25 1.93 -5.59
N MET A 92 11.47 2.76 -4.92
CA MET A 92 10.13 3.13 -5.34
C MET A 92 9.92 4.61 -5.07
N THR A 93 9.22 5.25 -5.99
CA THR A 93 8.88 6.67 -5.84
C THR A 93 7.85 6.85 -4.73
N TYR A 94 7.72 8.08 -4.25
CA TYR A 94 6.71 8.45 -3.26
C TYR A 94 5.29 8.03 -3.66
N THR A 95 4.91 8.34 -4.90
CA THR A 95 3.61 8.00 -5.47
C THR A 95 3.40 6.49 -5.57
N GLU A 96 4.45 5.76 -5.95
CA GLU A 96 4.40 4.31 -6.05
C GLU A 96 4.24 3.64 -4.68
N ALA A 97 4.98 4.10 -3.67
CA ALA A 97 4.84 3.60 -2.30
C ALA A 97 3.41 3.80 -1.78
N ARG A 98 2.85 5.01 -1.94
CA ARG A 98 1.44 5.28 -1.57
C ARG A 98 0.47 4.37 -2.31
N ARG A 99 0.63 4.19 -3.63
CA ARG A 99 -0.23 3.30 -4.43
C ARG A 99 -0.18 1.85 -3.94
N ARG A 100 0.99 1.35 -3.55
CA ARG A 100 1.12 -0.01 -3.00
C ARG A 100 0.49 -0.15 -1.63
N LEU A 101 0.67 0.84 -0.75
CA LEU A 101 0.00 0.89 0.55
C LEU A 101 -1.53 0.88 0.39
N SER A 102 -2.08 1.65 -0.57
CA SER A 102 -3.52 1.61 -0.86
C SER A 102 -3.99 0.21 -1.27
N ARG A 103 -3.18 -0.53 -2.04
CA ARG A 103 -3.50 -1.91 -2.47
C ARG A 103 -3.47 -2.91 -1.30
N LEU A 104 -2.67 -2.64 -0.26
CA LEU A 104 -2.67 -3.40 0.99
C LEU A 104 -3.87 -3.07 1.88
N GLY A 105 -4.70 -2.10 1.49
CA GLY A 105 -5.85 -1.65 2.29
C GLY A 105 -5.50 -0.57 3.32
N VAL A 106 -4.30 -0.01 3.26
CA VAL A 106 -3.91 1.14 4.10
C VAL A 106 -4.57 2.40 3.55
N ASP A 107 -5.19 3.17 4.43
CA ASP A 107 -5.82 4.44 4.07
C ASP A 107 -4.74 5.48 3.77
N SER A 108 -4.51 5.82 2.50
CA SER A 108 -3.44 6.73 2.09
C SER A 108 -3.53 8.12 2.72
N TRP A 109 -4.74 8.58 3.06
CA TRP A 109 -4.98 9.86 3.74
C TRP A 109 -4.49 9.87 5.19
N ARG A 110 -4.35 8.69 5.81
CA ARG A 110 -3.85 8.54 7.19
C ARG A 110 -2.33 8.45 7.26
N ILE A 111 -1.67 8.30 6.12
CA ILE A 111 -0.21 8.34 6.01
C ILE A 111 0.21 9.77 5.70
N LEU A 112 0.77 10.45 6.70
CA LEU A 112 1.13 11.86 6.61
C LEU A 112 2.31 12.07 5.65
N ASP A 113 3.36 11.28 5.80
CA ASP A 113 4.51 11.28 4.90
C ASP A 113 5.08 9.86 4.70
N VAL A 114 5.83 9.71 3.61
CA VAL A 114 6.59 8.51 3.28
C VAL A 114 8.04 8.95 3.05
N CYS A 115 8.91 8.56 3.97
CA CYS A 115 10.33 8.86 3.93
C CYS A 115 11.16 7.60 3.68
N TYR A 116 12.39 7.78 3.21
CA TYR A 116 13.32 6.69 2.90
C TYR A 116 14.64 6.92 3.65
N PRO A 117 14.70 6.53 4.94
CA PRO A 117 15.86 6.82 5.79
C PRO A 117 17.11 6.02 5.37
N ALA A 118 16.92 4.78 4.91
CA ALA A 118 17.97 3.90 4.41
C ALA A 118 17.59 3.27 3.07
N HIS A 119 18.54 2.60 2.42
CA HIS A 119 18.36 2.00 1.09
C HIS A 119 17.25 0.93 1.05
N SER A 120 17.13 0.13 2.12
CA SER A 120 16.22 -1.00 2.26
C SER A 120 15.04 -0.72 3.19
N VAL A 121 14.84 0.53 3.63
CA VAL A 121 13.83 0.90 4.63
C VAL A 121 12.90 2.00 4.12
N VAL A 122 11.62 1.88 4.46
CA VAL A 122 10.60 2.90 4.27
C VAL A 122 10.08 3.31 5.63
N GLY A 123 10.11 4.61 5.92
CA GLY A 123 9.43 5.19 7.08
C GLY A 123 8.07 5.74 6.68
N LEU A 124 7.03 5.36 7.43
CA LEU A 124 5.68 5.87 7.28
C LEU A 124 5.34 6.74 8.48
N LEU A 125 5.09 8.03 8.26
CA LEU A 125 4.64 8.92 9.32
C LEU A 125 3.12 8.78 9.50
N VAL A 126 2.68 8.38 10.68
CA VAL A 126 1.26 8.19 11.00
C VAL A 126 0.89 8.80 12.34
N HIS A 127 -0.40 9.04 12.52
CA HIS A 127 -0.96 9.32 13.85
C HIS A 127 -0.87 8.07 14.72
N LEU A 128 -0.54 8.27 16.00
CA LEU A 128 -0.41 7.19 16.98
C LEU A 128 -1.69 6.35 17.08
N GLN A 129 -2.86 6.98 17.03
CA GLN A 129 -4.17 6.32 17.02
C GLN A 129 -4.38 5.37 15.83
N TYR A 130 -3.69 5.59 14.71
CA TYR A 130 -3.80 4.73 13.53
C TYR A 130 -2.75 3.62 13.49
N LYS A 131 -1.63 3.76 14.22
CA LYS A 131 -0.56 2.77 14.30
C LYS A 131 -1.07 1.33 14.53
N PRO A 132 -1.93 1.02 15.52
CA PRO A 132 -2.35 -0.37 15.73
C PRO A 132 -3.13 -0.95 14.53
N ALA A 133 -3.93 -0.13 13.86
CA ALA A 133 -4.64 -0.54 12.65
C ALA A 133 -3.68 -0.75 11.47
N LEU A 134 -2.64 0.08 11.35
CA LEU A 134 -1.59 -0.09 10.35
C LEU A 134 -0.81 -1.38 10.58
N LEU A 135 -0.35 -1.63 11.81
CA LEU A 135 0.37 -2.85 12.17
C LEU A 135 -0.46 -4.10 11.86
N SER A 136 -1.76 -4.09 12.21
CA SER A 136 -2.68 -5.18 11.88
C SER A 136 -2.79 -5.45 10.37
N LEU A 137 -2.68 -4.41 9.52
CA LEU A 137 -2.71 -4.57 8.06
C LEU A 137 -1.39 -5.13 7.52
N LEU A 138 -0.26 -4.67 8.08
CA LEU A 138 1.06 -5.16 7.71
C LEU A 138 1.26 -6.62 8.11
N GLU A 139 0.82 -7.00 9.31
CA GLU A 139 0.83 -8.38 9.81
C GLU A 139 -0.01 -9.30 8.92
N LYS A 140 -1.21 -8.88 8.53
CA LYS A 140 -2.05 -9.61 7.56
C LYS A 140 -1.35 -9.81 6.21
N ALA A 141 -0.53 -8.85 5.81
CA ALA A 141 0.27 -8.91 4.59
C ALA A 141 1.61 -9.67 4.77
N LYS A 142 1.92 -10.17 5.97
CA LYS A 142 3.19 -10.81 6.35
C LYS A 142 4.41 -9.90 6.12
N ILE A 143 4.22 -8.61 6.32
CA ILE A 143 5.28 -7.61 6.20
C ILE A 143 5.81 -7.33 7.62
N PRO A 144 7.08 -7.61 7.91
CA PRO A 144 7.64 -7.32 9.23
C PRO A 144 7.83 -5.81 9.42
N THR A 145 7.70 -5.35 10.67
CA THR A 145 8.00 -3.97 11.07
C THR A 145 9.39 -3.92 11.71
N LEU A 146 10.06 -2.78 11.58
CA LEU A 146 11.40 -2.56 12.13
C LEU A 146 11.27 -1.62 13.35
N ASP A 147 11.11 -2.21 14.52
CA ASP A 147 10.87 -1.45 15.76
C ASP A 147 12.16 -0.88 16.38
N THR A 148 13.32 -1.47 16.06
CA THR A 148 14.64 -1.07 16.58
C THR A 148 15.43 -0.19 15.61
N PHE A 149 14.80 0.28 14.53
CA PHE A 149 15.48 1.08 13.51
C PHE A 149 15.67 2.53 13.98
N ASP A 150 16.92 2.96 14.10
CA ASP A 150 17.25 4.36 14.34
C ASP A 150 17.62 5.05 13.02
N PRO A 151 16.87 6.09 12.57
CA PRO A 151 17.19 6.83 11.35
C PRO A 151 18.49 7.65 11.42
N LEU A 152 19.01 7.95 12.62
CA LEU A 152 20.23 8.74 12.83
C LEU A 152 21.48 7.87 12.94
N ASP A 153 21.35 6.55 12.89
CA ASP A 153 22.47 5.64 12.94
C ASP A 153 23.39 5.83 11.70
N PRO A 154 24.70 6.08 11.88
CA PRO A 154 25.66 6.23 10.79
C PRO A 154 25.73 5.01 9.87
N ASP A 155 25.35 3.81 10.33
CA ASP A 155 25.39 2.57 9.52
C ASP A 155 24.33 2.57 8.40
N ASN A 156 23.31 3.43 8.51
CA ASN A 156 22.32 3.59 7.46
C ASN A 156 22.86 4.27 6.20
N LEU A 157 24.01 4.94 6.31
CA LEU A 157 24.67 5.61 5.20
C LEU A 157 25.46 4.59 4.38
N ALA A 158 24.77 3.93 3.44
CA ALA A 158 25.33 2.89 2.57
C ALA A 158 25.99 3.43 1.29
N ASP A 159 26.43 4.69 1.28
CA ASP A 159 27.13 5.28 0.14
C ASP A 159 28.65 5.04 0.30
N PRO A 160 29.30 4.36 -0.67
CA PRO A 160 30.72 4.03 -0.62
C PRO A 160 31.64 5.23 -0.38
N LYS A 161 31.17 6.45 -0.69
CA LYS A 161 31.91 7.69 -0.43
C LYS A 161 32.21 7.91 1.06
N PHE A 162 31.39 7.35 1.96
CA PHE A 162 31.52 7.53 3.40
C PHE A 162 32.16 6.33 4.12
N ASP A 163 32.61 5.32 3.38
CA ASP A 163 33.24 4.11 3.96
C ASP A 163 34.62 4.41 4.58
N SER A 164 35.35 5.38 4.02
CA SER A 164 36.67 5.80 4.51
C SER A 164 36.63 7.02 5.42
N VAL A 165 35.44 7.51 5.75
CA VAL A 165 35.22 8.75 6.50
C VAL A 165 35.14 8.46 8.00
N SER A 166 35.53 9.42 8.84
CA SER A 166 35.45 9.27 10.30
C SER A 166 34.01 9.09 10.78
N ALA A 167 33.82 8.46 11.95
CA ALA A 167 32.48 8.27 12.52
C ALA A 167 31.76 9.60 12.81
N GLU A 168 32.50 10.64 13.21
CA GLU A 168 31.96 11.96 13.48
C GLU A 168 31.42 12.63 12.21
N GLU A 169 32.18 12.58 11.11
CA GLU A 169 31.75 13.11 9.82
C GLU A 169 30.56 12.33 9.26
N ARG A 170 30.50 11.00 9.48
CA ARG A 170 29.32 10.19 9.14
C ARG A 170 28.08 10.59 9.94
N ASN A 171 28.22 10.79 11.24
CA ASN A 171 27.15 11.24 12.12
C ASN A 171 26.62 12.62 11.73
N HIS A 172 27.53 13.54 11.37
CA HIS A 172 27.14 14.84 10.87
C HIS A 172 26.41 14.74 9.52
N ALA A 173 26.91 13.92 8.59
CA ALA A 173 26.28 13.72 7.30
C ALA A 173 24.86 13.11 7.41
N ILE A 174 24.66 12.08 8.25
CA ILE A 174 23.34 11.46 8.43
C ILE A 174 22.36 12.45 9.06
N SER A 175 22.81 13.27 10.02
CA SER A 175 22.00 14.34 10.62
C SER A 175 21.52 15.34 9.57
N LEU A 176 22.43 15.86 8.73
CA LEU A 176 22.08 16.78 7.64
C LEU A 176 21.11 16.18 6.63
N ILE A 177 21.32 14.92 6.25
CA ILE A 177 20.42 14.23 5.32
C ILE A 177 19.04 14.06 5.95
N ASN A 178 18.99 13.75 7.24
CA ASN A 178 17.72 13.57 7.94
C ASN A 178 16.98 14.91 8.12
N ASP A 179 17.69 15.99 8.40
CA ASP A 179 17.14 17.36 8.43
C ASP A 179 16.49 17.72 7.08
N ASP A 180 17.18 17.49 5.96
CA ASP A 180 16.63 17.75 4.61
C ASP A 180 15.39 16.88 4.30
N ARG A 181 15.39 15.61 4.74
CA ARG A 181 14.21 14.74 4.60
C ARG A 181 13.02 15.26 5.42
N SER A 182 13.27 15.66 6.66
CA SER A 182 12.27 16.24 7.57
C SER A 182 11.72 17.56 7.01
N ARG A 183 12.58 18.43 6.48
CA ARG A 183 12.21 19.65 5.76
C ARG A 183 11.23 19.36 4.64
N LYS A 184 11.59 18.42 3.75
CA LYS A 184 10.74 18.01 2.62
C LYS A 184 9.42 17.39 3.07
N ALA A 185 9.41 16.65 4.18
CA ALA A 185 8.18 16.11 4.75
C ALA A 185 7.25 17.26 5.20
N LEU A 186 7.78 18.24 5.94
CA LEU A 186 7.03 19.41 6.40
C LEU A 186 6.51 20.25 5.22
N GLU A 187 7.32 20.47 4.19
CA GLU A 187 6.93 21.20 2.96
C GLU A 187 5.70 20.58 2.26
N ARG A 188 5.57 19.25 2.28
CA ARG A 188 4.41 18.56 1.69
C ARG A 188 3.15 18.64 2.55
N LEU A 189 3.32 18.75 3.86
CA LEU A 189 2.20 18.79 4.79
C LEU A 189 1.47 20.14 4.74
N ARG A 190 0.16 20.09 5.02
CA ARG A 190 -0.66 21.30 5.22
C ARG A 190 -0.22 22.00 6.50
N TYR A 191 -0.26 23.34 6.52
CA TYR A 191 0.26 24.14 7.63
C TYR A 191 -0.15 23.66 9.04
N PRO A 192 -1.44 23.40 9.36
CA PRO A 192 -1.80 22.96 10.72
C PRO A 192 -1.20 21.60 11.10
N VAL A 193 -1.07 20.70 10.11
CA VAL A 193 -0.45 19.39 10.30
C VAL A 193 1.06 19.51 10.39
N ALA A 194 1.66 20.40 9.59
CA ALA A 194 3.10 20.67 9.63
C ALA A 194 3.53 21.22 11.00
N VAL A 195 2.76 22.14 11.61
CA VAL A 195 3.04 22.69 12.95
C VAL A 195 3.01 21.61 14.03
N SER A 196 2.07 20.67 13.96
CA SER A 196 1.96 19.60 14.95
C SER A 196 3.04 18.53 14.75
N VAL A 197 3.35 18.19 13.49
CA VAL A 197 4.43 17.25 13.15
C VAL A 197 5.81 17.83 13.44
N SER A 198 6.04 19.13 13.24
CA SER A 198 7.36 19.74 13.47
C SER A 198 7.79 19.63 14.94
N ARG A 199 6.85 19.80 15.88
CA ARG A 199 7.10 19.57 17.32
C ARG A 199 7.57 18.15 17.61
N TYR A 200 6.98 17.15 16.95
CA TYR A 200 7.42 15.76 17.05
C TYR A 200 8.82 15.56 16.47
N LEU A 201 9.09 16.11 15.28
CA LEU A 201 10.40 15.97 14.63
C LEU A 201 11.52 16.63 15.46
N LEU A 202 11.26 17.79 16.06
CA LEU A 202 12.19 18.46 16.98
C LEU A 202 12.46 17.62 18.23
N ALA A 203 11.40 17.06 18.84
CA ALA A 203 11.54 16.20 20.01
C ALA A 203 12.35 14.92 19.73
N GLN A 204 12.36 14.45 18.48
CA GLN A 204 13.15 13.30 18.02
C GLN A 204 14.54 13.69 17.48
N ALA A 205 14.94 14.96 17.57
CA ALA A 205 16.17 15.50 16.98
C ALA A 205 16.33 15.17 15.47
N LEU A 206 15.20 15.03 14.76
CA LEU A 206 15.18 14.69 13.33
C LEU A 206 15.32 15.91 12.42
N VAL A 207 15.19 17.11 12.99
CA VAL A 207 15.23 18.40 12.30
C VAL A 207 15.74 19.46 13.27
N SER A 208 16.44 20.45 12.74
CA SER A 208 16.89 21.64 13.45
C SER A 208 15.75 22.66 13.63
N ASP A 209 15.88 23.50 14.66
CA ASP A 209 14.91 24.56 14.93
C ASP A 209 14.92 25.64 13.83
N GLU A 210 16.09 25.92 13.25
CA GLU A 210 16.22 26.86 12.12
C GLU A 210 15.42 26.37 10.91
N THR A 211 15.59 25.10 10.52
CA THR A 211 14.86 24.51 9.38
C THR A 211 13.35 24.54 9.61
N VAL A 212 12.88 24.23 10.82
CA VAL A 212 11.44 24.29 11.15
C VAL A 212 10.90 25.71 11.02
N SER A 213 11.61 26.70 11.57
CA SER A 213 11.21 28.11 11.51
C SER A 213 11.14 28.63 10.08
N GLU A 214 12.11 28.28 9.23
CA GLU A 214 12.13 28.63 7.81
C GLU A 214 10.92 28.01 7.06
N VAL A 215 10.64 26.72 7.25
CA VAL A 215 9.54 26.04 6.55
C VAL A 215 8.17 26.56 6.98
N LEU A 216 7.98 26.83 8.28
CA LEU A 216 6.70 27.29 8.80
C LEU A 216 6.41 28.75 8.40
N SER A 217 7.41 29.64 8.45
CA SER A 217 7.26 31.03 8.00
C SER A 217 6.90 31.10 6.51
N ALA A 218 7.59 30.34 5.66
CA ALA A 218 7.28 30.26 4.23
C ALA A 218 5.86 29.75 3.92
N LYS A 219 5.23 28.98 4.82
CA LYS A 219 3.89 28.43 4.64
C LYS A 219 2.78 29.34 5.14
N GLU A 220 3.05 30.17 6.13
CA GLU A 220 2.08 31.11 6.68
C GLU A 220 1.62 32.13 5.63
N ASP A 221 2.56 32.53 4.75
CA ASP A 221 2.33 33.51 3.69
C ASP A 221 1.55 32.95 2.48
N ARG A 222 1.24 31.64 2.45
CA ARG A 222 0.52 31.05 1.32
C ARG A 222 -0.96 31.44 1.39
N PRO A 223 -1.53 32.08 0.35
CA PRO A 223 -2.92 32.51 0.38
C PRO A 223 -3.84 31.31 0.62
N LYS A 224 -4.73 31.46 1.61
CA LYS A 224 -5.81 30.49 1.88
C LYS A 224 -6.71 30.49 0.65
N THR A 225 -6.52 29.54 -0.28
CA THR A 225 -7.51 29.32 -1.32
C THR A 225 -8.81 28.98 -0.63
N ALA A 226 -9.78 29.89 -0.71
CA ALA A 226 -11.13 29.64 -0.26
C ALA A 226 -11.60 28.37 -0.95
N ARG A 227 -11.88 27.33 -0.16
CA ARG A 227 -12.53 26.14 -0.71
C ARG A 227 -13.88 26.62 -1.21
N HIS A 228 -14.13 26.44 -2.50
CA HIS A 228 -15.46 26.51 -3.07
C HIS A 228 -16.34 25.63 -2.19
N TYR A 229 -17.20 26.25 -1.38
CA TYR A 229 -18.11 25.51 -0.52
C TYR A 229 -19.02 24.68 -1.41
N ASP A 230 -19.35 23.48 -0.92
CA ASP A 230 -20.27 22.54 -1.53
C ASP A 230 -21.55 23.27 -1.96
N ASP A 231 -21.82 23.32 -3.26
CA ASP A 231 -23.12 23.71 -3.78
C ASP A 231 -24.10 22.60 -3.40
N MET A 232 -24.73 22.74 -2.22
CA MET A 232 -25.77 21.86 -1.68
C MET A 232 -26.96 21.68 -2.65
N ALA A 233 -27.03 22.51 -3.70
CA ALA A 233 -28.02 22.45 -4.76
C ALA A 233 -27.82 21.24 -5.69
N GLU A 234 -26.58 20.78 -5.94
CA GLU A 234 -26.33 19.65 -6.84
C GLU A 234 -26.61 18.29 -6.17
N ASP A 235 -26.28 18.13 -4.88
CA ASP A 235 -26.54 16.88 -4.14
C ASP A 235 -28.03 16.67 -3.82
N MET A 236 -28.80 17.74 -3.57
CA MET A 236 -30.27 17.63 -3.43
C MET A 236 -30.98 17.31 -4.75
N ALA A 237 -30.41 17.69 -5.89
CA ALA A 237 -30.99 17.39 -7.21
C ALA A 237 -30.81 15.92 -7.63
N LEU A 238 -29.86 15.21 -7.02
CA LEU A 238 -29.53 13.83 -7.37
C LEU A 238 -30.43 12.80 -6.65
N ASP A 239 -30.86 13.10 -5.42
CA ASP A 239 -31.80 12.26 -4.66
C ASP A 239 -33.23 12.28 -5.26
N ASP A 240 -33.65 13.41 -5.84
CA ASP A 240 -34.98 13.55 -6.46
C ASP A 240 -35.07 12.80 -7.81
N TYR A 241 -33.94 12.65 -8.52
CA TYR A 241 -33.88 11.92 -9.79
C TYR A 241 -34.00 10.40 -9.59
N GLU A 242 -33.57 9.86 -8.44
CA GLU A 242 -33.67 8.42 -8.15
C GLU A 242 -35.09 8.01 -7.70
N HIS A 243 -35.84 8.91 -7.05
CA HIS A 243 -37.21 8.65 -6.59
C HIS A 243 -38.26 8.69 -7.71
N HIS A 244 -37.98 9.42 -8.80
CA HIS A 244 -38.86 9.57 -9.95
C HIS A 244 -38.38 8.81 -11.18
N ARG A 245 -37.83 7.61 -11.03
CA ARG A 245 -37.61 6.74 -12.19
C ARG A 245 -38.98 6.25 -12.71
N PRO A 246 -39.48 6.72 -13.86
CA PRO A 246 -40.69 6.13 -14.43
C PRO A 246 -40.37 4.66 -14.76
N ALA A 247 -41.20 3.75 -14.24
CA ALA A 247 -41.14 2.34 -14.57
C ALA A 247 -41.15 2.21 -16.10
N SER A 248 -40.07 1.67 -16.65
CA SER A 248 -39.96 1.36 -18.07
C SER A 248 -41.13 0.48 -18.47
N ARG A 249 -42.06 1.03 -19.26
CA ARG A 249 -43.16 0.28 -19.86
C ARG A 249 -42.57 -0.82 -20.75
N SER A 250 -42.70 -2.06 -20.30
CA SER A 250 -42.55 -3.24 -21.14
C SER A 250 -43.65 -3.23 -22.19
N SER A 251 -43.31 -3.00 -23.45
CA SER A 251 -44.20 -3.26 -24.58
C SER A 251 -43.77 -4.57 -25.22
N PHE A 252 -44.35 -5.68 -24.74
CA PHE A 252 -44.43 -6.92 -25.51
C PHE A 252 -45.24 -6.64 -26.78
N GLY A 253 -44.74 -7.11 -27.92
CA GLY A 253 -45.47 -7.11 -29.18
C GLY A 253 -46.56 -8.19 -29.20
N SER A 254 -47.72 -7.81 -29.70
CA SER A 254 -48.83 -8.59 -30.31
C SER A 254 -49.84 -7.52 -30.73
N LEU A 255 -50.30 -7.37 -31.98
CA LEU A 255 -50.50 -8.26 -33.13
C LEU A 255 -49.97 -7.60 -34.41
#